data_AF-A0A6I7YQ13-F1
#
_entry.id   AF-A0A6I7YQ13-F1
#
_cell.length_a   1.000
_cell.length_b   1.000
_cell.length_c   1.000
_cell.angle_alpha   90.00
_cell.angle_beta   90.00
_cell.angle_gamma   90.00
#
_symmetry.space_group_name_H-M   'P 1'
#
loop_
_entity.id
_entity.type
_entity.pdbx_description
1 polymer ?
#
loop_
_entity_poly.entity_id
_entity_poly.type
_entity_poly.pdbx_seq_one_letter_code
_entity_poly.pdbx_strand_id
1 'polypeptide(L)'
;SIRAILTNEKYKGDALLQKSYIADYLTKRQVINQGEVPQYYVTASHEAIISPAVWDFVQAEIAKGARDQRTQHRTRPFSSTFECGQCGHFFGSKTWHAGSKYEKVIWRCGHKYAGQERCSTGHISNQRLKDMFLKAIRLRFGSPTDTGVNQAVLDTLDTSDLEVEAAGLLAQINEVAKKLQSMIAHNARVAQDQQDYEKAFNASHEQHQALLAEHAAVLAEIQNKNNRLAAYHYYKKETANLDIEQLVFSPYLCVALVDKGTVNIDGTVTFHFRDRSIQVVAIKQ
;
A
#
# COMPACT_ATOMS: atom_id res chain seq x y z
N SER A 1 8.17 -9.54 17.29
CA SER A 1 8.95 -8.83 16.25
C SER A 1 8.41 -7.41 16.10
N ILE A 2 9.18 -6.48 15.51
CA ILE A 2 8.72 -5.10 15.27
C ILE A 2 7.44 -5.06 14.43
N ARG A 3 7.34 -5.94 13.42
CA ARG A 3 6.14 -6.04 12.59
C ARG A 3 4.88 -6.35 13.41
N ALA A 4 4.98 -7.28 14.38
CA ALA A 4 3.85 -7.62 15.25
C ALA A 4 3.40 -6.44 16.13
N ILE A 5 4.31 -5.52 16.49
CA ILE A 5 3.96 -4.29 17.21
C ILE A 5 3.20 -3.35 16.28
N LEU A 6 3.71 -3.12 15.07
CA LEU A 6 3.11 -2.20 14.10
C LEU A 6 1.74 -2.67 13.57
N THR A 7 1.51 -3.98 13.51
CA THR A 7 0.22 -4.55 13.05
C THR A 7 -0.79 -4.78 14.17
N ASN A 8 -0.45 -4.48 15.42
CA ASN A 8 -1.35 -4.73 16.54
C ASN A 8 -2.39 -3.62 16.62
N GLU A 9 -3.66 -4.00 16.47
CA GLU A 9 -4.82 -3.10 16.46
C GLU A 9 -5.03 -2.41 17.82
N LYS A 10 -4.48 -2.97 18.90
CA LYS A 10 -4.56 -2.35 20.24
C LYS A 10 -3.96 -0.96 20.28
N TYR A 11 -2.93 -0.69 19.49
CA TYR A 11 -2.32 0.64 19.49
C TYR A 11 -3.25 1.74 18.98
N LYS A 12 -4.26 1.40 18.16
CA LYS A 12 -5.32 2.35 17.73
C LYS A 12 -6.57 2.32 18.62
N GLY A 13 -6.54 1.59 19.74
CA GLY A 13 -7.67 1.48 20.67
C GLY A 13 -8.65 0.34 20.36
N ASP A 14 -8.41 -0.44 19.30
CA ASP A 14 -9.28 -1.55 18.91
C ASP A 14 -8.84 -2.87 19.57
N ALA A 15 -9.72 -3.87 19.62
CA ALA A 15 -9.38 -5.18 20.14
C ALA A 15 -10.06 -6.30 19.34
N LEU A 16 -9.26 -7.23 18.82
CA LEU A 16 -9.77 -8.51 18.32
C LEU A 16 -9.73 -9.55 19.44
N LEU A 17 -10.91 -9.96 19.89
CA LEU A 17 -11.11 -10.99 20.91
C LEU A 17 -11.03 -12.39 20.29
N GLN A 18 -10.61 -13.36 21.10
CA GLN A 18 -10.51 -14.78 20.70
C GLN A 18 -9.58 -15.04 19.50
N LYS A 19 -8.44 -14.34 19.41
CA LYS A 19 -7.36 -14.65 18.46
C LYS A 19 -6.80 -16.09 18.58
N SER A 20 -7.03 -16.72 19.71
CA SER A 20 -6.62 -18.09 20.01
C SER A 20 -7.64 -18.73 20.94
N TYR A 21 -7.80 -20.04 20.83
CA TYR A 21 -8.68 -20.83 21.68
C TYR A 21 -7.99 -22.10 22.16
N ILE A 22 -8.57 -22.78 23.14
CA ILE A 22 -8.07 -24.07 23.64
C ILE A 22 -8.70 -25.16 22.79
N ALA A 23 -7.88 -25.84 21.98
CA ALA A 23 -8.37 -26.89 21.07
C ALA A 23 -8.67 -28.21 21.80
N ASP A 24 -7.97 -28.46 22.90
CA ASP A 24 -8.13 -29.67 23.70
C ASP A 24 -8.14 -29.31 25.20
N TYR A 25 -9.23 -29.66 25.86
CA TYR A 25 -9.50 -29.37 27.27
C TYR A 25 -8.57 -30.14 28.21
N LEU A 26 -8.10 -31.33 27.82
CA LEU A 26 -7.23 -32.18 28.64
C LEU A 26 -5.79 -31.68 28.60
N THR A 27 -5.28 -31.40 27.39
CA THR A 27 -3.89 -30.95 27.19
C THR A 27 -3.72 -29.44 27.34
N LYS A 28 -4.83 -28.68 27.45
CA LYS A 28 -4.87 -27.21 27.48
C LYS A 28 -4.09 -26.56 26.33
N ARG A 29 -4.02 -27.25 25.19
CA ARG A 29 -3.27 -26.78 24.01
C ARG A 29 -3.97 -25.58 23.40
N GLN A 30 -3.30 -24.43 23.41
CA GLN A 30 -3.76 -23.21 22.79
C GLN A 30 -3.39 -23.18 21.30
N VAL A 31 -4.36 -22.87 20.44
CA VAL A 31 -4.21 -22.81 18.99
C VAL A 31 -4.71 -21.45 18.50
N ILE A 32 -4.08 -20.93 17.44
CA ILE A 32 -4.52 -19.70 16.78
C ILE A 32 -5.87 -19.97 16.11
N ASN A 33 -6.83 -19.09 16.34
CA ASN A 33 -8.16 -19.20 15.76
C ASN A 33 -8.12 -18.67 14.31
N GLN A 34 -8.33 -19.55 13.35
CA GLN A 34 -8.43 -19.26 11.91
C GLN A 34 -9.90 -19.19 11.43
N GLY A 35 -10.86 -19.22 12.37
CA GLY A 35 -12.29 -19.20 12.10
C GLY A 35 -13.04 -20.38 12.72
N GLU A 36 -12.38 -21.24 13.50
CA GLU A 36 -13.02 -22.37 14.18
C GLU A 36 -14.00 -21.91 15.28
N VAL A 37 -13.73 -20.76 15.90
CA VAL A 37 -14.58 -20.15 16.93
C VAL A 37 -14.89 -18.69 16.54
N PRO A 38 -16.09 -18.15 16.83
CA PRO A 38 -16.40 -16.75 16.52
C PRO A 38 -15.37 -15.76 17.08
N GLN A 39 -14.85 -14.89 16.22
CA GLN A 39 -13.98 -13.78 16.64
C GLN A 39 -14.78 -12.49 16.67
N TYR A 40 -14.52 -11.65 17.68
CA TYR A 40 -15.21 -10.36 17.84
C TYR A 40 -14.21 -9.22 17.74
N TYR A 41 -14.40 -8.35 16.77
CA TYR A 41 -13.64 -7.11 16.63
C TYR A 41 -14.40 -5.97 17.32
N VAL A 42 -13.81 -5.41 18.36
CA VAL A 42 -14.37 -4.29 19.12
C VAL A 42 -13.61 -3.02 18.77
N THR A 43 -14.32 -2.03 18.22
CA THR A 43 -13.77 -0.70 17.96
C THR A 43 -13.76 0.14 19.23
N ALA A 44 -12.73 0.99 19.40
CA ALA A 44 -12.60 1.91 20.53
C ALA A 44 -12.77 1.24 21.91
N SER A 45 -12.22 0.04 22.07
CA SER A 45 -12.24 -0.72 23.33
C SER A 45 -11.47 -0.04 24.46
N HIS A 46 -10.44 0.74 24.14
CA HIS A 46 -9.63 1.49 25.10
C HIS A 46 -9.03 2.74 24.44
N GLU A 47 -8.45 3.62 25.26
CA GLU A 47 -7.76 4.81 24.76
C GLU A 47 -6.62 4.42 23.83
N ALA A 48 -6.63 5.01 22.64
CA ALA A 48 -5.67 4.74 21.60
C ALA A 48 -4.31 5.35 21.95
N ILE A 49 -3.25 4.54 21.88
CA ILE A 49 -1.87 5.03 22.06
C ILE A 49 -1.45 5.89 20.86
N ILE A 50 -1.87 5.52 19.64
CA ILE A 50 -1.70 6.30 18.42
C ILE A 50 -3.05 6.50 17.75
N SER A 51 -3.24 7.63 17.06
CA SER A 51 -4.53 7.87 16.39
C SER A 51 -4.79 6.82 15.30
N PRO A 52 -6.05 6.38 15.09
CA PRO A 52 -6.41 5.41 14.06
C PRO A 52 -5.85 5.78 12.67
N ALA A 53 -5.90 7.05 12.29
CA ALA A 53 -5.35 7.54 11.02
C ALA A 53 -3.84 7.27 10.85
N VAL A 54 -3.05 7.36 11.93
CA VAL A 54 -1.61 7.02 11.90
C VAL A 54 -1.44 5.51 11.72
N TRP A 55 -2.23 4.72 12.44
CA TRP A 55 -2.16 3.26 12.36
C TRP A 55 -2.55 2.76 10.96
N ASP A 56 -3.63 3.29 10.39
CA ASP A 56 -4.10 2.97 9.04
C ASP A 56 -3.07 3.37 7.98
N PHE A 57 -2.43 4.54 8.14
CA PHE A 57 -1.32 4.97 7.28
C PHE A 57 -0.13 4.00 7.34
N VAL A 58 0.25 3.55 8.54
CA VAL A 58 1.33 2.57 8.71
C VAL A 58 0.97 1.24 8.05
N GLN A 59 -0.28 0.76 8.18
CA GLN A 59 -0.70 -0.46 7.47
C GLN A 59 -0.64 -0.28 5.96
N ALA A 60 -1.05 0.88 5.44
CA ALA A 60 -0.96 1.20 4.02
C ALA A 60 0.49 1.17 3.50
N GLU A 61 1.44 1.72 4.26
CA GLU A 61 2.86 1.68 3.90
C GLU A 61 3.47 0.27 3.99
N ILE A 62 3.08 -0.54 4.99
CA ILE A 62 3.47 -1.96 5.07
C ILE A 62 2.94 -2.74 3.86
N ALA A 63 1.69 -2.51 3.46
CA ALA A 63 1.08 -3.14 2.30
C ALA A 63 1.76 -2.73 0.99
N LYS A 64 2.15 -1.45 0.85
CA LYS A 64 2.95 -0.95 -0.28
C LYS A 64 4.28 -1.71 -0.41
N GLY A 65 4.98 -1.91 0.71
CA GLY A 65 6.24 -2.68 0.78
C GLY A 65 6.10 -4.18 0.46
N ALA A 66 4.95 -4.77 0.76
CA ALA A 66 4.69 -6.18 0.45
C ALA A 66 4.43 -6.41 -1.04
N ARG A 67 3.75 -5.47 -1.72
CA ARG A 67 3.42 -5.56 -3.15
C ARG A 67 4.64 -5.35 -4.04
N ASP A 68 5.48 -4.37 -3.70
CA ASP A 68 6.68 -4.08 -4.47
C ASP A 68 7.94 -4.49 -3.69
N GLN A 69 8.45 -5.70 -3.94
CA GLN A 69 9.69 -6.20 -3.34
C GLN A 69 10.86 -5.21 -3.53
N ARG A 70 10.82 -4.35 -4.55
CA ARG A 70 11.84 -3.35 -4.84
C ARG A 70 11.82 -2.17 -3.85
N THR A 71 10.74 -1.99 -3.08
CA THR A 71 10.60 -0.96 -2.04
C THR A 71 11.04 -1.42 -0.64
N GLN A 72 11.39 -2.70 -0.45
CA GLN A 72 11.69 -3.29 0.87
C GLN A 72 13.01 -2.78 1.49
N HIS A 73 13.89 -2.15 0.70
CA HIS A 73 15.18 -1.64 1.18
C HIS A 73 15.21 -0.11 1.21
N ARG A 74 14.28 0.50 1.96
CA ARG A 74 14.36 1.93 2.34
C ARG A 74 15.49 2.17 3.33
N THR A 75 16.72 2.22 2.84
CA THR A 75 17.89 2.58 3.66
C THR A 75 17.98 4.08 3.93
N ARG A 76 17.32 4.91 3.13
CA ARG A 76 17.36 6.38 3.21
C ARG A 76 16.01 7.01 2.87
N PRO A 77 15.77 8.29 3.25
CA PRO A 77 14.45 8.93 3.17
C PRO A 77 13.79 8.92 1.78
N PHE A 78 14.58 9.04 0.71
CA PHE A 78 14.09 9.11 -0.66
C PHE A 78 14.15 7.76 -1.40
N SER A 79 14.68 6.72 -0.77
CA SER A 79 14.78 5.39 -1.37
C SER A 79 13.39 4.90 -1.75
N SER A 80 13.24 4.38 -2.97
CA SER A 80 11.95 3.91 -3.50
C SER A 80 10.80 4.93 -3.48
N THR A 81 11.09 6.23 -3.33
CA THR A 81 10.14 7.33 -3.61
C THR A 81 10.35 7.90 -5.00
N PHE A 82 11.61 7.93 -5.48
CA PHE A 82 11.96 8.57 -6.75
C PHE A 82 12.26 7.55 -7.85
N GLU A 83 11.82 7.87 -9.06
CA GLU A 83 12.05 7.13 -10.30
C GLU A 83 12.80 7.99 -11.33
N CYS A 84 13.48 7.33 -12.25
CA CYS A 84 14.14 7.99 -13.37
C CYS A 84 13.14 8.26 -14.50
N GLY A 85 13.01 9.51 -14.92
CA GLY A 85 12.11 9.90 -16.01
C GLY A 85 12.48 9.36 -17.39
N GLN A 86 13.70 8.84 -17.58
CA GLN A 86 14.12 8.23 -18.85
C GLN A 86 13.81 6.73 -18.92
N CYS A 87 14.08 5.97 -17.85
CA CYS A 87 14.02 4.50 -17.89
C CYS A 87 13.07 3.88 -16.87
N GLY A 88 12.36 4.68 -16.07
CA GLY A 88 11.40 4.22 -15.06
C GLY A 88 12.01 3.49 -13.86
N HIS A 89 13.32 3.19 -13.86
CA HIS A 89 13.98 2.56 -12.74
C HIS A 89 14.12 3.49 -11.53
N PHE A 90 14.14 2.92 -10.34
CA PHE A 90 14.33 3.67 -9.10
C PHE A 90 15.61 4.52 -9.10
N PHE A 91 15.46 5.72 -8.58
CA PHE A 91 16.53 6.65 -8.30
C PHE A 91 17.07 6.35 -6.90
N GLY A 92 18.17 5.61 -6.85
CA GLY A 92 18.74 5.08 -5.61
C GLY A 92 19.89 5.92 -5.06
N SER A 93 20.13 5.80 -3.76
CA SER A 93 21.29 6.43 -3.13
C SER A 93 22.58 5.66 -3.42
N LYS A 94 23.68 6.39 -3.64
CA LYS A 94 25.05 5.87 -3.74
C LYS A 94 25.95 6.71 -2.82
N THR A 95 26.89 6.05 -2.15
CA THR A 95 27.91 6.73 -1.34
C THR A 95 29.15 6.91 -2.20
N TRP A 96 29.62 8.15 -2.34
CA TRP A 96 30.89 8.51 -2.98
C TRP A 96 31.95 8.75 -1.91
N HIS A 97 33.20 8.37 -2.20
CA HIS A 97 34.35 8.48 -1.29
C HIS A 97 34.09 7.89 0.11
N ALA A 98 33.44 6.72 0.15
CA ALA A 98 33.11 6.01 1.38
C ALA A 98 34.34 5.80 2.27
N GLY A 99 34.22 6.08 3.57
CA GLY A 99 35.32 5.93 4.54
C GLY A 99 36.37 7.06 4.52
N SER A 100 36.10 8.16 3.81
CA SER A 100 36.96 9.35 3.80
C SER A 100 36.25 10.58 4.34
N LYS A 101 37.01 11.64 4.67
CA LYS A 101 36.44 12.96 5.07
C LYS A 101 35.59 13.64 3.99
N TYR A 102 35.64 13.14 2.74
CA TYR A 102 34.86 13.64 1.61
C TYR A 102 33.67 12.74 1.28
N GLU A 103 33.30 11.82 2.18
CA GLU A 103 32.14 10.95 1.99
C GLU A 103 30.88 11.77 1.71
N LYS A 104 30.23 11.48 0.58
CA LYS A 104 29.03 12.19 0.14
C LYS A 104 27.99 11.21 -0.38
N VAL A 105 26.74 11.50 -0.06
CA VAL A 105 25.60 10.73 -0.55
C VAL A 105 25.04 11.43 -1.76
N ILE A 106 24.98 10.70 -2.87
CA ILE A 106 24.35 11.16 -4.10
C ILE A 106 23.20 10.25 -4.47
N TRP A 107 22.28 10.77 -5.26
CA TRP A 107 21.14 10.06 -5.81
C TRP A 107 21.33 9.92 -7.32
N ARG A 108 21.12 8.71 -7.84
CA ARG A 108 21.32 8.39 -9.25
C ARG A 108 20.39 7.26 -9.67
N CYS A 109 20.04 7.22 -10.97
CA CYS A 109 19.36 6.08 -11.54
C CYS A 109 20.14 4.78 -11.26
N GLY A 110 19.45 3.80 -10.67
CA GLY A 110 20.01 2.49 -10.33
C GLY A 110 20.41 1.68 -11.57
N HIS A 111 19.71 1.87 -12.69
CA HIS A 111 19.96 1.16 -13.94
C HIS A 111 20.91 1.90 -14.90
N LYS A 112 21.56 2.98 -14.45
CA LYS A 112 22.36 3.82 -15.37
C LYS A 112 23.49 3.10 -16.12
N TYR A 113 23.99 1.97 -15.58
CA TYR A 113 25.01 1.15 -16.25
C TYR A 113 24.59 -0.31 -16.49
N ALA A 114 23.32 -0.66 -16.27
CA ALA A 114 22.89 -2.06 -16.24
C ALA A 114 22.21 -2.54 -17.54
N GLY A 115 22.13 -1.70 -18.58
CA GLY A 115 21.54 -2.01 -19.89
C GLY A 115 22.47 -1.71 -21.06
N GLN A 116 22.03 -2.07 -22.28
CA GLN A 116 22.76 -1.79 -23.53
C GLN A 116 22.84 -0.27 -23.80
N GLU A 117 21.74 0.46 -23.55
CA GLU A 117 21.71 1.92 -23.60
C GLU A 117 21.93 2.51 -22.21
N ARG A 118 22.85 3.47 -22.12
CA ARG A 118 23.16 4.15 -20.86
C ARG A 118 22.15 5.24 -20.58
N CYS A 119 21.61 5.25 -19.37
CA CYS A 119 20.74 6.33 -18.92
C CYS A 119 21.52 7.64 -18.81
N SER A 120 21.02 8.67 -19.49
CA SER A 120 21.60 10.02 -19.57
C SER A 120 21.28 10.85 -18.34
N THR A 121 20.28 10.48 -17.53
CA THR A 121 19.89 11.20 -16.32
C THR A 121 21.09 11.44 -15.39
N GLY A 122 21.20 12.69 -14.92
CA GLY A 122 22.25 13.16 -14.02
C GLY A 122 22.22 12.51 -12.63
N HIS A 123 23.06 13.03 -11.75
CA HIS A 123 23.04 12.71 -10.33
C HIS A 123 22.64 13.95 -9.54
N ILE A 124 22.05 13.76 -8.36
CA ILE A 124 21.63 14.86 -7.47
C ILE A 124 22.26 14.61 -6.10
N SER A 125 22.87 15.62 -5.49
CA SER A 125 23.39 15.47 -4.13
C SER A 125 22.25 15.31 -3.11
N ASN A 126 22.50 14.60 -2.01
CA ASN A 126 21.47 14.40 -0.99
C ASN A 126 20.94 15.72 -0.41
N GLN A 127 21.81 16.71 -0.18
CA GLN A 127 21.38 18.02 0.30
C GLN A 127 20.50 18.73 -0.72
N ARG A 128 20.91 18.74 -1.99
CA ARG A 128 20.15 19.39 -3.06
C ARG A 128 18.77 18.78 -3.24
N LEU A 129 18.65 17.45 -3.14
CA LEU A 129 17.34 16.79 -3.23
C LEU A 129 16.42 17.18 -2.06
N LYS A 130 16.97 17.34 -0.84
CA LYS A 130 16.22 17.88 0.31
C LYS A 130 15.76 19.32 0.06
N ASP A 131 16.64 20.18 -0.44
CA ASP A 131 16.31 21.58 -0.71
C ASP A 131 15.24 21.71 -1.79
N MET A 132 15.33 20.88 -2.85
CA MET A 132 14.31 20.80 -3.91
C MET A 132 12.97 20.33 -3.37
N PHE A 133 12.97 19.35 -2.47
CA PHE A 133 11.75 18.88 -1.80
C PHE A 133 11.10 19.97 -0.95
N LEU A 134 11.87 20.67 -0.11
CA LEU A 134 11.36 21.78 0.69
C LEU A 134 10.81 22.92 -0.19
N LYS A 135 11.48 23.19 -1.32
CA LYS A 135 10.99 24.16 -2.31
C LYS A 135 9.67 23.71 -2.94
N ALA A 136 9.52 22.42 -3.27
CA ALA A 136 8.27 21.89 -3.80
C ALA A 136 7.10 22.05 -2.80
N ILE A 137 7.34 21.79 -1.51
CA ILE A 137 6.34 22.02 -0.44
C ILE A 137 5.95 23.49 -0.39
N ARG A 138 6.92 24.41 -0.33
CA ARG A 138 6.65 25.86 -0.29
C ARG A 138 5.85 26.34 -1.51
N LEU A 139 6.17 25.84 -2.70
CA LEU A 139 5.42 26.16 -3.91
C LEU A 139 3.99 25.61 -3.87
N ARG A 140 3.79 24.40 -3.32
CA ARG A 140 2.48 23.77 -3.25
C ARG A 140 1.55 24.43 -2.23
N PHE A 141 2.07 24.75 -1.04
CA PHE A 141 1.27 25.21 0.10
C PHE A 141 1.39 26.71 0.38
N GLY A 142 2.30 27.41 -0.31
CA GLY A 142 2.44 28.87 -0.20
C GLY A 142 1.33 29.67 -0.90
N SER A 143 0.43 29.01 -1.64
CA SER A 143 -0.77 29.60 -2.22
C SER A 143 -2.03 28.92 -1.68
N PRO A 144 -3.14 29.64 -1.43
CA PRO A 144 -4.41 29.04 -1.05
C PRO A 144 -4.80 27.94 -2.04
N THR A 145 -5.13 26.77 -1.51
CA THR A 145 -5.41 25.59 -2.33
C THR A 145 -6.83 25.65 -2.87
N ASP A 146 -6.99 25.29 -4.14
CA ASP A 146 -8.29 25.08 -4.77
C ASP A 146 -8.99 23.86 -4.15
N THR A 147 -10.07 24.09 -3.41
CA THR A 147 -10.88 23.06 -2.74
C THR A 147 -11.41 21.99 -3.70
N GLY A 148 -11.55 22.28 -4.99
CA GLY A 148 -12.03 21.34 -6.01
C GLY A 148 -11.11 20.13 -6.24
N VAL A 149 -9.80 20.28 -6.06
CA VAL A 149 -8.82 19.18 -6.23
C VAL A 149 -9.06 18.07 -5.20
N ASN A 150 -9.58 18.43 -4.02
CA ASN A 150 -9.77 17.48 -2.93
C ASN A 150 -10.94 16.52 -3.16
N GLN A 151 -12.03 16.98 -3.77
CA GLN A 151 -13.21 16.12 -3.99
C GLN A 151 -12.94 15.07 -5.07
N ALA A 152 -12.33 15.48 -6.19
CA ALA A 152 -11.96 14.56 -7.26
C ALA A 152 -11.02 13.42 -6.78
N VAL A 153 -10.17 13.69 -5.79
CA VAL A 153 -9.33 12.64 -5.18
C VAL A 153 -10.18 11.63 -4.42
N LEU A 154 -11.14 12.09 -3.62
CA LEU A 154 -12.05 11.24 -2.85
C LEU A 154 -12.92 10.40 -3.79
N ASP A 155 -13.51 11.01 -4.82
CA ASP A 155 -14.41 10.32 -5.76
C ASP A 155 -13.71 9.15 -6.48
N THR A 156 -12.43 9.29 -6.84
CA THR A 156 -11.69 8.17 -7.47
C THR A 156 -11.31 7.07 -6.48
N LEU A 157 -11.20 7.41 -5.20
CA LEU A 157 -10.85 6.46 -4.14
C LEU A 157 -12.09 5.81 -3.52
N ASP A 158 -13.28 6.19 -3.97
CA ASP A 158 -14.53 5.56 -3.58
C ASP A 158 -14.52 4.07 -3.97
N THR A 159 -15.03 3.25 -3.05
CA THR A 159 -15.10 1.79 -3.15
C THR A 159 -16.52 1.27 -3.25
N SER A 160 -17.54 2.14 -3.22
CA SER A 160 -18.96 1.74 -3.12
C SER A 160 -19.36 0.76 -4.23
N ASP A 161 -19.00 1.06 -5.48
CA ASP A 161 -19.31 0.19 -6.63
C ASP A 161 -18.58 -1.17 -6.55
N LEU A 162 -17.31 -1.15 -6.12
CA LEU A 162 -16.51 -2.37 -5.96
C LEU A 162 -17.03 -3.24 -4.82
N GLU A 163 -17.55 -2.64 -3.75
CA GLU A 163 -18.17 -3.36 -2.63
C GLU A 163 -19.46 -4.06 -3.07
N VAL A 164 -20.27 -3.41 -3.92
CA VAL A 164 -21.44 -4.04 -4.54
C VAL A 164 -21.03 -5.19 -5.45
N GLU A 165 -19.99 -5.01 -6.27
CA GLU A 165 -19.42 -6.07 -7.12
C GLU A 165 -18.93 -7.26 -6.29
N ALA A 166 -18.16 -7.01 -5.22
CA ALA A 166 -17.66 -8.04 -4.32
C ALA A 166 -18.81 -8.82 -3.67
N ALA A 167 -19.86 -8.14 -3.20
CA ALA A 167 -21.05 -8.78 -2.65
C ALA A 167 -21.77 -9.66 -3.69
N GLY A 168 -21.86 -9.19 -4.93
CA GLY A 168 -22.43 -9.94 -6.05
C GLY A 168 -21.63 -11.21 -6.38
N LEU A 169 -20.30 -11.10 -6.46
CA LEU A 169 -19.41 -12.25 -6.67
C LEU A 169 -19.51 -13.25 -5.51
N LEU A 170 -19.58 -12.78 -4.26
CA LEU A 170 -19.76 -13.63 -3.09
C LEU A 170 -21.08 -14.42 -3.14
N ALA A 171 -22.16 -13.79 -3.60
CA ALA A 171 -23.43 -14.48 -3.81
C ALA A 171 -23.31 -15.60 -4.86
N GLN A 172 -22.66 -15.33 -5.99
CA GLN A 172 -22.41 -16.33 -7.04
C GLN A 172 -21.52 -17.48 -6.55
N ILE A 173 -20.45 -17.17 -5.80
CA ILE A 173 -19.57 -18.16 -5.17
C ILE A 173 -20.38 -19.11 -4.29
N ASN A 174 -21.26 -18.56 -3.45
CA ASN A 174 -22.12 -19.34 -2.55
C ASN A 174 -23.11 -20.22 -3.33
N GLU A 175 -23.64 -19.75 -4.45
CA GLU A 175 -24.54 -20.52 -5.30
C GLU A 175 -23.84 -21.70 -5.97
N VAL A 176 -22.66 -21.48 -6.55
CA VAL A 176 -21.85 -22.56 -7.13
C VAL A 176 -21.40 -23.55 -6.06
N ALA A 177 -21.04 -23.08 -4.86
CA ALA A 177 -20.70 -23.95 -3.74
C ALA A 177 -21.86 -24.87 -3.33
N LYS A 178 -23.09 -24.33 -3.26
CA LYS A 178 -24.31 -25.13 -3.01
C LYS A 178 -24.54 -26.17 -4.12
N LYS A 179 -24.33 -25.79 -5.38
CA LYS A 179 -24.42 -26.72 -6.51
C LYS A 179 -23.42 -27.87 -6.38
N LEU A 180 -22.15 -27.57 -6.08
CA LEU A 180 -21.10 -28.58 -5.86
C LEU A 180 -21.46 -29.52 -4.70
N GLN A 181 -21.95 -29.00 -3.58
CA GLN A 181 -22.41 -29.81 -2.44
C GLN A 181 -23.58 -30.74 -2.85
N SER A 182 -24.54 -30.24 -3.62
CA SER A 182 -25.66 -31.04 -4.13
C SER A 182 -25.18 -32.17 -5.04
N MET A 183 -24.23 -31.89 -5.94
CA MET A 183 -23.65 -32.90 -6.85
C MET A 183 -22.93 -34.01 -6.07
N ILE A 184 -22.16 -33.67 -5.04
CA ILE A 184 -21.50 -34.65 -4.15
C ILE A 184 -22.54 -35.50 -3.41
N ALA A 185 -23.56 -34.85 -2.83
CA ALA A 185 -24.61 -35.54 -2.09
C ALA A 185 -25.44 -36.49 -2.99
N HIS A 186 -25.67 -36.11 -4.25
CA HIS A 186 -26.37 -36.95 -5.22
C HIS A 186 -25.52 -38.17 -5.62
N ASN A 187 -24.24 -37.97 -5.98
CA ASN A 187 -23.33 -39.06 -6.36
C ASN A 187 -23.17 -40.10 -5.25
N ALA A 188 -23.22 -39.67 -3.98
CA ALA A 188 -23.14 -40.57 -2.83
C ALA A 188 -24.39 -41.46 -2.64
N ARG A 189 -25.54 -41.09 -3.22
CA ARG A 189 -26.83 -41.77 -3.01
C ARG A 189 -27.33 -42.51 -4.26
N VAL A 190 -26.96 -42.05 -5.44
CA VAL A 190 -27.50 -42.53 -6.72
C VAL A 190 -26.34 -42.93 -7.63
N ALA A 191 -26.38 -44.18 -8.10
CA ALA A 191 -25.45 -44.64 -9.12
C ALA A 191 -25.71 -43.89 -10.43
N GLN A 192 -24.69 -43.22 -10.94
CA GLN A 192 -24.70 -42.45 -12.19
C GLN A 192 -23.42 -42.75 -12.98
N ASP A 193 -23.39 -42.30 -14.24
CA ASP A 193 -22.18 -42.36 -15.04
C ASP A 193 -21.08 -41.46 -14.43
N GLN A 194 -19.92 -42.05 -14.15
CA GLN A 194 -18.84 -41.34 -13.47
C GLN A 194 -18.12 -40.35 -14.39
N GLN A 195 -18.05 -40.61 -15.70
CA GLN A 195 -17.38 -39.69 -16.64
C GLN A 195 -18.20 -38.42 -16.82
N ASP A 196 -19.53 -38.56 -16.95
CA ASP A 196 -20.43 -37.41 -17.06
C ASP A 196 -20.47 -36.59 -15.76
N TYR A 197 -20.48 -37.27 -14.60
CA TYR A 197 -20.38 -36.61 -13.30
C TYR A 197 -19.08 -35.82 -13.15
N GLU A 198 -17.92 -36.46 -13.38
CA GLU A 198 -16.61 -35.83 -13.23
C GLU A 198 -16.49 -34.61 -14.15
N LYS A 199 -16.96 -34.71 -15.39
CA LYS A 199 -16.96 -33.59 -16.34
C LYS A 199 -17.78 -32.40 -15.83
N ALA A 200 -19.01 -32.64 -15.36
CA ALA A 200 -19.89 -31.59 -14.86
C ALA A 200 -19.38 -30.99 -13.53
N PHE A 201 -18.81 -31.84 -12.67
CA PHE A 201 -18.23 -31.44 -11.39
C PHE A 201 -17.01 -30.57 -11.59
N ASN A 202 -16.06 -31.01 -12.43
CA ASN A 202 -14.85 -30.27 -12.75
C ASN A 202 -15.18 -28.90 -13.37
N ALA A 203 -16.14 -28.84 -14.30
CA ALA A 203 -16.57 -27.57 -14.88
C ALA A 203 -17.15 -26.60 -13.83
N SER A 204 -17.98 -27.10 -12.90
CA SER A 204 -18.55 -26.27 -11.82
C SER A 204 -17.47 -25.87 -10.79
N HIS A 205 -16.48 -26.73 -10.56
CA HIS A 205 -15.36 -26.46 -9.67
C HIS A 205 -14.40 -25.41 -10.28
N GLU A 206 -14.09 -25.50 -11.58
CA GLU A 206 -13.32 -24.48 -12.30
C GLU A 206 -14.03 -23.11 -12.27
N GLN A 207 -15.35 -23.09 -12.49
CA GLN A 207 -16.15 -21.87 -12.35
C GLN A 207 -16.06 -21.29 -10.93
N HIS A 208 -16.14 -22.14 -9.90
CA HIS A 208 -16.01 -21.71 -8.51
C HIS A 208 -14.63 -21.11 -8.23
N GLN A 209 -13.56 -21.73 -8.73
CA GLN A 209 -12.20 -21.23 -8.59
C GLN A 209 -11.98 -19.89 -9.31
N ALA A 210 -12.55 -19.74 -10.51
CA ALA A 210 -12.50 -18.48 -11.26
C ALA A 210 -13.18 -17.34 -10.50
N LEU A 211 -14.41 -17.57 -10.00
CA LEU A 211 -15.14 -16.58 -9.20
C LEU A 211 -14.40 -16.23 -7.90
N LEU A 212 -13.78 -17.20 -7.22
CA LEU A 212 -12.95 -16.94 -6.04
C LEU A 212 -11.75 -16.03 -6.37
N ALA A 213 -11.10 -16.27 -7.52
CA ALA A 213 -9.96 -15.46 -7.98
C ALA A 213 -10.40 -14.02 -8.33
N GLU A 214 -11.53 -13.86 -9.02
CA GLU A 214 -12.12 -12.56 -9.35
C GLU A 214 -12.50 -11.79 -8.08
N HIS A 215 -13.22 -12.43 -7.15
CA HIS A 215 -13.58 -11.83 -5.86
C HIS A 215 -12.34 -11.40 -5.06
N ALA A 216 -11.30 -12.23 -5.03
CA ALA A 216 -10.04 -11.88 -4.39
C ALA A 216 -9.34 -10.68 -5.04
N ALA A 217 -9.43 -10.55 -6.38
CA ALA A 217 -8.89 -9.41 -7.10
C ALA A 217 -9.64 -8.10 -6.76
N VAL A 218 -10.97 -8.14 -6.75
CA VAL A 218 -11.81 -6.99 -6.37
C VAL A 218 -11.53 -6.56 -4.93
N LEU A 219 -11.47 -7.50 -3.98
CA LEU A 219 -11.10 -7.19 -2.60
C LEU A 219 -9.69 -6.58 -2.48
N ALA A 220 -8.74 -7.05 -3.28
CA ALA A 220 -7.39 -6.48 -3.30
C ALA A 220 -7.38 -5.03 -3.84
N GLU A 221 -8.27 -4.70 -4.77
CA GLU A 221 -8.47 -3.35 -5.27
C GLU A 221 -9.15 -2.43 -4.25
N ILE A 222 -10.23 -2.90 -3.59
CA ILE A 222 -10.87 -2.18 -2.48
C ILE A 222 -9.82 -1.86 -1.40
N GLN A 223 -9.03 -2.85 -1.00
CA GLN A 223 -7.96 -2.66 -0.03
C GLN A 223 -6.91 -1.65 -0.53
N ASN A 224 -6.59 -1.63 -1.83
CA ASN A 224 -5.68 -0.64 -2.41
C ASN A 224 -6.23 0.78 -2.27
N LYS A 225 -7.50 0.99 -2.65
CA LYS A 225 -8.17 2.29 -2.56
C LYS A 225 -8.30 2.76 -1.12
N ASN A 226 -8.70 1.89 -0.20
CA ASN A 226 -8.75 2.19 1.24
C ASN A 226 -7.38 2.58 1.82
N ASN A 227 -6.32 1.85 1.47
CA ASN A 227 -4.96 2.20 1.89
C ASN A 227 -4.54 3.59 1.36
N ARG A 228 -4.89 3.93 0.11
CA ARG A 228 -4.62 5.24 -0.49
C ARG A 228 -5.45 6.34 0.18
N LEU A 229 -6.71 6.07 0.50
CA LEU A 229 -7.60 6.98 1.19
C LEU A 229 -7.09 7.29 2.61
N ALA A 230 -6.68 6.28 3.37
CA ALA A 230 -6.05 6.46 4.68
C ALA A 230 -4.81 7.36 4.59
N ALA A 231 -3.95 7.12 3.60
CA ALA A 231 -2.78 7.97 3.38
C ALA A 231 -3.11 9.40 2.95
N TYR A 232 -4.20 9.60 2.21
CA TYR A 232 -4.69 10.92 1.84
C TYR A 232 -5.29 11.69 3.04
N HIS A 233 -6.05 11.01 3.91
CA HIS A 233 -6.51 11.61 5.16
C HIS A 233 -5.35 12.02 6.05
N TYR A 234 -4.33 11.16 6.15
CA TYR A 234 -3.11 11.47 6.86
C TYR A 234 -2.41 12.70 6.27
N TYR A 235 -2.21 12.71 4.95
CA TYR A 235 -1.68 13.85 4.21
C TYR A 235 -2.41 15.15 4.56
N LYS A 236 -3.75 15.17 4.50
CA LYS A 236 -4.53 16.37 4.84
C LYS A 236 -4.25 16.85 6.26
N LYS A 237 -4.25 15.94 7.23
CA LYS A 237 -3.99 16.26 8.63
C LYS A 237 -2.61 16.88 8.82
N GLU A 238 -1.58 16.31 8.19
CA GLU A 238 -0.22 16.84 8.27
C GLU A 238 -0.09 18.20 7.58
N THR A 239 -0.75 18.40 6.45
CA THR A 239 -0.71 19.68 5.71
C THR A 239 -1.44 20.81 6.41
N ALA A 240 -2.46 20.52 7.21
CA ALA A 240 -3.16 21.54 8.00
C ALA A 240 -2.29 22.13 9.12
N ASN A 241 -1.29 21.38 9.59
CA ASN A 241 -0.41 21.77 10.70
C ASN A 241 1.00 22.19 10.24
N LEU A 242 1.21 22.35 8.93
CA LEU A 242 2.52 22.65 8.35
C LEU A 242 2.89 24.12 8.56
N ASP A 243 3.92 24.38 9.37
CA ASP A 243 4.59 25.68 9.42
C ASP A 243 5.55 25.80 8.22
N ILE A 244 5.13 26.56 7.21
CA ILE A 244 5.88 26.75 5.97
C ILE A 244 7.12 27.63 6.18
N GLU A 245 7.07 28.55 7.15
CA GLU A 245 8.15 29.50 7.44
C GLU A 245 9.32 28.79 8.13
N GLN A 246 9.02 27.89 9.07
CA GLN A 246 10.02 27.12 9.82
C GLN A 246 10.26 25.71 9.25
N LEU A 247 9.93 25.49 7.98
CA LEU A 247 9.99 24.18 7.37
C LEU A 247 11.42 23.60 7.31
N VAL A 248 11.64 22.51 8.05
CA VAL A 248 12.89 21.72 8.05
C VAL A 248 12.64 20.36 7.42
N PHE A 249 13.64 19.86 6.68
CA PHE A 249 13.57 18.52 6.11
C PHE A 249 13.44 17.45 7.20
N SER A 250 12.41 16.62 7.10
CA SER A 250 12.33 15.35 7.82
C SER A 250 12.02 14.20 6.87
N PRO A 251 12.58 12.99 7.12
CA PRO A 251 12.23 11.80 6.34
C PRO A 251 10.73 11.50 6.37
N TYR A 252 10.12 11.77 7.51
CA TYR A 252 8.70 11.58 7.76
C TYR A 252 7.84 12.45 6.83
N LEU A 253 8.19 13.73 6.64
CA LEU A 253 7.49 14.62 5.70
C LEU A 253 7.55 14.07 4.27
N CYS A 254 8.66 13.46 3.86
CA CYS A 254 8.76 12.87 2.53
C CYS A 254 7.77 11.70 2.35
N VAL A 255 7.65 10.82 3.35
CA VAL A 255 6.76 9.65 3.30
C VAL A 255 5.29 10.07 3.41
N ALA A 256 4.99 11.09 4.22
CA ALA A 256 3.64 11.61 4.40
C ALA A 256 3.15 12.39 3.18
N LEU A 257 4.00 13.23 2.57
CA LEU A 257 3.56 14.20 1.56
C LEU A 257 3.70 13.72 0.12
N VAL A 258 4.73 12.94 -0.19
CA VAL A 258 5.06 12.55 -1.57
C VAL A 258 4.56 11.13 -1.83
N ASP A 259 3.81 10.97 -2.91
CA ASP A 259 3.46 9.63 -3.39
C ASP A 259 4.62 9.04 -4.22
N LYS A 260 5.09 9.83 -5.20
CA LYS A 260 6.25 9.52 -6.03
C LYS A 260 6.96 10.79 -6.53
N GLY A 261 8.23 10.67 -6.88
CA GLY A 261 8.98 11.72 -7.55
C GLY A 261 9.66 11.22 -8.82
N THR A 262 9.78 12.05 -9.84
CA THR A 262 10.41 11.69 -11.12
C THR A 262 11.58 12.62 -11.38
N VAL A 263 12.77 12.05 -11.62
CA VAL A 263 13.99 12.81 -11.95
C VAL A 263 14.23 12.76 -13.45
N ASN A 264 14.14 13.92 -14.11
CA ASN A 264 14.22 14.06 -15.56
C ASN A 264 15.67 14.26 -16.03
N ILE A 265 15.88 14.12 -17.34
CA ILE A 265 17.22 14.21 -17.98
C ILE A 265 17.80 15.62 -17.88
N ASP A 266 16.96 16.64 -17.97
CA ASP A 266 17.31 18.06 -17.83
C ASP A 266 17.67 18.47 -16.39
N GLY A 267 17.57 17.54 -15.43
CA GLY A 267 17.81 17.80 -14.03
C GLY A 267 16.60 18.37 -13.29
N THR A 268 15.42 18.47 -13.91
CA THR A 268 14.21 18.80 -13.17
C THR A 268 13.76 17.61 -12.33
N VAL A 269 13.15 17.89 -11.18
CA VAL A 269 12.51 16.88 -10.32
C VAL A 269 11.04 17.23 -10.23
N THR A 270 10.20 16.30 -10.68
CA THR A 270 8.74 16.38 -10.58
C THR A 270 8.29 15.66 -9.32
N PHE A 271 7.68 16.38 -8.39
CA PHE A 271 7.10 15.83 -7.17
C PHE A 271 5.60 15.63 -7.38
N HIS A 272 5.13 14.39 -7.21
CA HIS A 272 3.72 14.05 -7.17
C HIS A 272 3.29 13.90 -5.70
N PHE A 273 2.46 14.83 -5.24
CA PHE A 273 1.92 14.79 -3.89
C PHE A 273 0.71 13.84 -3.82
N ARG A 274 0.35 13.42 -2.60
CA ARG A 274 -0.77 12.47 -2.38
C ARG A 274 -2.14 13.03 -2.75
N ASP A 275 -2.26 14.35 -2.90
CA ASP A 275 -3.45 15.03 -3.44
C ASP A 275 -3.45 15.14 -4.98
N ARG A 276 -2.53 14.44 -5.66
CA ARG A 276 -2.28 14.49 -7.12
C ARG A 276 -1.76 15.82 -7.66
N SER A 277 -1.49 16.80 -6.81
CA SER A 277 -0.81 18.00 -7.24
C SER A 277 0.62 17.68 -7.67
N ILE A 278 1.09 18.41 -8.67
CA ILE A 278 2.41 18.23 -9.26
C ILE A 278 3.20 19.52 -9.09
N GLN A 279 4.42 19.41 -8.57
CA GLN A 279 5.37 20.51 -8.52
C GLN A 279 6.66 20.12 -9.22
N VAL A 280 7.04 20.91 -10.22
CA VAL A 280 8.30 20.71 -10.95
C VAL A 280 9.32 21.69 -10.41
N VAL A 281 10.42 21.16 -9.87
CA VAL A 281 11.53 21.98 -9.36
C VAL A 281 12.75 21.75 -10.24
N ALA A 282 13.23 22.82 -10.86
CA ALA A 282 14.47 22.77 -11.63
C ALA A 282 15.70 22.84 -10.73
N ILE A 283 16.75 22.12 -11.11
CA ILE A 283 18.14 22.36 -10.69
C ILE A 283 18.56 23.70 -11.33
N LYS A 284 18.14 24.84 -10.75
CA LYS A 284 18.78 26.12 -11.11
C LYS A 284 20.24 26.05 -10.66
N GLN A 285 21.18 26.17 -11.60
CA GLN A 285 22.62 26.20 -11.35
C GLN A 285 22.97 27.20 -10.25
#